data_AF-A0A5J4QI70-F1
#
_entry.id   AF-A0A5J4QI70-F1
#
_cell.length_a   1.000
_cell.length_b   1.000
_cell.length_c   1.000
_cell.angle_alpha   90.00
_cell.angle_beta   90.00
_cell.angle_gamma   90.00
#
_symmetry.space_group_name_H-M   'P 1'
#
loop_
_entity.id
_entity.type
_entity.pdbx_description
1 polymer ?
#
loop_
_entity_poly.entity_id
_entity_poly.type
_entity_poly.pdbx_seq_one_letter_code
_entity_poly.pdbx_strand_id
1 'polypeptide(L)'
;MKYFLGDNQNAIEIQIWTAMLANLLLTLIKSKIKRKWAFSNMVSVVRTQLMSYINIFRFLEDPEDCLRAVIKEKEMTYQNTLFPEMRGLAFEN
;
A
#
# COMPACT_ATOMS: atom_id res chain seq x y z
N MET A 1 -16.72 17.84 24.16
CA MET A 1 -16.25 16.85 23.15
C MET A 1 -15.73 17.66 21.96
N LYS A 2 -14.41 17.81 21.86
CA LYS A 2 -13.73 18.78 20.97
C LYS A 2 -13.54 18.19 19.56
N TYR A 3 -13.90 18.98 18.56
CA TYR A 3 -13.79 18.77 17.13
C TYR A 3 -12.52 18.00 16.71
N PHE A 4 -12.65 16.69 16.45
CA PHE A 4 -11.60 15.86 15.86
C PHE A 4 -11.53 16.01 14.33
N LEU A 5 -12.61 16.48 13.71
CA LEU A 5 -12.57 17.19 12.44
C LEU A 5 -12.77 18.67 12.77
N GLY A 6 -11.69 19.45 12.75
CA GLY A 6 -11.82 20.89 12.86
C GLY A 6 -12.60 21.40 11.65
N ASP A 7 -13.83 21.87 11.85
CA ASP A 7 -14.57 22.65 10.85
C ASP A 7 -14.05 24.11 10.83
N ASN A 8 -12.73 24.25 11.01
CA ASN A 8 -12.02 25.51 10.96
C ASN A 8 -11.58 25.73 9.51
N GLN A 9 -11.69 26.95 9.02
CA GLN A 9 -11.23 27.34 7.69
C GLN A 9 -9.80 26.87 7.41
N ASN A 10 -8.91 26.94 8.41
CA ASN A 10 -7.53 26.44 8.29
C ASN A 10 -7.45 24.91 8.09
N ALA A 11 -8.34 24.15 8.73
CA ALA A 11 -8.35 22.69 8.58
C ALA A 11 -8.90 22.28 7.21
N ILE A 12 -9.89 22.99 6.68
CA ILE A 12 -10.40 22.80 5.31
C ILE A 12 -9.29 23.13 4.30
N GLU A 13 -8.57 24.23 4.50
CA GLU A 13 -7.46 24.63 3.64
C GLU A 13 -6.35 23.56 3.62
N ILE A 14 -5.91 23.08 4.79
CA ILE A 14 -4.91 22.00 4.89
C ILE A 14 -5.40 20.72 4.21
N GLN A 15 -6.68 20.36 4.33
CA GLN A 15 -7.23 19.18 3.66
C GLN A 15 -7.18 19.31 2.13
N ILE A 16 -7.51 20.49 1.59
CA ILE A 16 -7.41 20.78 0.16
C ILE A 16 -5.96 20.66 -0.30
N TRP A 17 -5.03 21.32 0.38
CA TRP A 17 -3.60 21.22 0.05
C TRP A 17 -3.08 19.79 0.13
N THR A 18 -3.51 19.01 1.12
CA THR A 18 -3.15 17.60 1.27
C THR A 18 -3.71 16.74 0.14
N ALA A 19 -4.96 16.98 -0.26
CA ALA A 19 -5.58 16.27 -1.39
C ALA A 19 -4.87 16.60 -2.72
N MET A 20 -4.49 17.87 -2.93
CA MET A 20 -3.71 18.29 -4.10
C MET A 20 -2.32 17.65 -4.12
N LEU A 21 -1.64 17.60 -2.97
CA LEU A 21 -0.34 16.94 -2.84
C LEU A 21 -0.45 15.43 -3.13
N ALA A 22 -1.44 14.76 -2.56
CA ALA A 22 -1.68 13.34 -2.82
C ALA A 22 -1.99 13.09 -4.31
N ASN A 23 -2.83 13.92 -4.94
CA ASN A 23 -3.14 13.81 -6.36
C ASN A 23 -1.90 14.02 -7.24
N LEU A 24 -1.02 14.96 -6.89
CA LEU A 24 0.25 15.18 -7.58
C LEU A 24 1.16 13.96 -7.48
N LEU A 25 1.35 13.42 -6.27
CA LEU A 25 2.15 12.21 -6.05
C LEU A 25 1.61 11.02 -6.84
N LEU A 26 0.30 10.79 -6.80
CA LEU A 26 -0.36 9.74 -7.58
C LEU A 26 -0.16 9.92 -9.09
N THR A 27 -0.23 11.16 -9.58
CA THR A 27 -0.01 11.47 -11.01
C THR A 27 1.45 11.24 -11.42
N LEU A 28 2.42 11.60 -10.57
CA LEU A 28 3.83 11.32 -10.82
C LEU A 28 4.11 9.82 -10.86
N ILE A 29 3.56 9.08 -9.91
CA ILE A 29 3.64 7.61 -9.88
C ILE A 29 3.04 7.05 -11.16
N LYS A 30 1.82 7.45 -11.53
CA LYS A 30 1.15 7.04 -12.78
C LYS A 30 2.00 7.33 -14.02
N SER A 31 2.71 8.46 -14.05
CA SER A 31 3.59 8.82 -15.18
C SER A 31 4.88 7.98 -15.24
N LYS A 32 5.36 7.44 -14.11
CA LYS A 32 6.55 6.59 -14.06
C LYS A 32 6.23 5.13 -14.41
N ILE A 33 4.99 4.70 -14.24
CA ILE A 33 4.55 3.33 -14.53
C ILE A 33 4.18 3.20 -16.01
N LYS A 34 4.68 2.17 -16.68
CA LYS A 34 4.34 1.88 -18.09
C LYS A 34 2.97 1.21 -18.28
N ARG A 35 2.45 0.55 -17.23
CA ARG A 35 1.17 -0.17 -17.23
C ARG A 35 0.00 0.74 -16.83
N LYS A 36 -1.14 0.65 -17.53
CA LYS A 36 -2.37 1.34 -17.14
C LYS A 36 -3.01 0.65 -15.93
N TRP A 37 -2.90 1.25 -14.76
CA TRP A 37 -3.63 0.83 -13.56
C TRP A 37 -4.90 1.67 -13.36
N ALA A 38 -5.96 1.04 -12.83
CA ALA A 38 -7.13 1.77 -12.35
C ALA A 38 -6.77 2.62 -11.12
N PHE A 39 -7.35 3.81 -11.00
CA PHE A 39 -7.03 4.76 -9.93
C PHE A 39 -7.30 4.19 -8.53
N SER A 40 -8.44 3.51 -8.34
CA SER A 40 -8.80 2.84 -7.09
C SER A 40 -7.76 1.81 -6.66
N ASN A 41 -7.25 1.02 -7.61
CA ASN A 41 -6.20 0.04 -7.34
C ASN A 41 -4.90 0.73 -6.94
N MET A 42 -4.52 1.80 -7.64
CA MET A 42 -3.31 2.57 -7.33
C MET A 42 -3.36 3.17 -5.92
N VAL A 43 -4.48 3.77 -5.53
CA VAL A 43 -4.66 4.33 -4.17
C VAL A 43 -4.58 3.22 -3.10
N SER A 44 -5.18 2.06 -3.36
CA SER A 44 -5.13 0.90 -2.45
C SER A 44 -3.71 0.36 -2.29
N VAL A 45 -2.95 0.32 -3.38
CA VAL A 45 -1.54 -0.08 -3.37
C VAL A 45 -0.71 0.93 -2.59
N VAL A 46 -0.83 2.24 -2.88
CA VAL A 46 -0.10 3.29 -2.15
C VAL A 46 -0.40 3.25 -0.64
N ARG A 47 -1.65 3.00 -0.25
CA ARG A 47 -2.03 2.81 1.17
C ARG A 47 -1.34 1.60 1.80
N THR A 48 -1.44 0.43 1.16
CA THR A 48 -0.83 -0.81 1.66
C THR A 48 0.69 -0.68 1.74
N GLN A 49 1.25 0.06 0.79
CA GLN A 49 2.67 0.31 0.69
C GLN A 49 3.17 1.28 1.77
N LEU A 50 2.40 2.31 2.10
CA LEU A 50 2.69 3.15 3.26
C LEU A 50 2.71 2.32 4.56
N MET A 51 1.83 1.34 4.68
CA MET A 51 1.78 0.44 5.83
C MET A 51 2.91 -0.59 5.85
N SER A 52 3.44 -0.98 4.69
CA SER A 52 4.40 -2.10 4.58
C SER A 52 5.86 -1.67 4.34
N TYR A 53 6.18 -0.39 4.15
CA TYR A 53 7.55 0.13 3.89
C TYR A 53 8.33 -0.53 2.71
N ILE A 54 7.69 -1.36 1.89
CA ILE A 54 8.22 -1.92 0.61
C ILE A 54 8.49 -0.81 -0.45
N ASN A 55 9.20 -1.12 -1.54
CA ASN A 55 9.45 -0.17 -2.62
C ASN A 55 8.30 -0.15 -3.66
N ILE A 56 7.59 0.97 -3.74
CA ILE A 56 6.45 1.24 -4.64
C ILE A 56 6.79 0.91 -6.10
N PHE A 57 8.00 1.26 -6.56
CA PHE A 57 8.40 1.08 -7.96
C PHE A 57 8.48 -0.39 -8.35
N ARG A 58 9.02 -1.22 -7.46
CA ARG A 58 9.17 -2.66 -7.72
C ARG A 58 7.83 -3.39 -7.77
N PHE A 59 6.88 -2.97 -6.92
CA PHE A 59 5.52 -3.50 -6.92
C PHE A 59 4.72 -3.08 -8.16
N LEU A 60 4.89 -1.83 -8.62
CA LEU A 60 4.13 -1.33 -9.76
C LEU A 60 4.66 -1.83 -11.12
N GLU A 61 5.94 -2.19 -11.18
CA GLU A 61 6.57 -2.77 -12.36
C GLU A 61 6.13 -4.22 -12.56
N ASP A 62 6.16 -5.03 -11.49
CA ASP A 62 5.57 -6.36 -11.47
C ASP A 62 4.93 -6.72 -10.11
N PRO A 63 3.60 -6.66 -10.01
CA PRO A 63 2.90 -7.00 -8.77
C PRO A 63 2.93 -8.51 -8.47
N GLU A 64 3.03 -9.38 -9.49
CA GLU A 64 3.08 -10.83 -9.27
C GLU A 64 4.42 -11.24 -8.69
N ASP A 65 5.51 -10.70 -9.22
CA ASP A 65 6.86 -11.01 -8.73
C ASP A 65 7.07 -10.48 -7.31
N CYS A 66 6.49 -9.32 -6.99
CA CYS A 66 6.53 -8.78 -5.63
C CYS A 66 5.72 -9.65 -4.66
N LEU A 67 4.53 -10.11 -5.07
CA LEU A 67 3.73 -11.02 -4.25
C LEU A 67 4.45 -12.35 -4.01
N ARG A 68 5.09 -12.93 -5.04
CA ARG A 68 5.91 -14.13 -4.90
C ARG A 68 7.07 -13.93 -3.93
N ALA A 69 7.73 -12.77 -3.95
CA ALA A 69 8.82 -12.46 -3.02
C ALA A 69 8.32 -12.40 -1.57
N VAL A 70 7.18 -11.77 -1.32
CA VAL A 70 6.57 -11.69 0.03
C VAL A 70 6.09 -13.06 0.50
N ILE A 71 5.49 -13.87 -0.39
CA ILE A 71 5.09 -15.24 -0.07
C ILE A 71 6.33 -16.06 0.32
N LYS A 72 7.42 -15.97 -0.46
CA LYS A 72 8.67 -16.67 -0.17
C LYS A 72 9.30 -16.22 1.16
N GLU A 73 9.26 -14.93 1.46
CA GLU A 73 9.74 -14.41 2.75
C GLU A 73 8.90 -14.93 3.92
N LYS A 74 7.57 -14.89 3.80
CA LYS A 74 6.66 -15.48 4.78
C LYS A 74 6.90 -16.98 4.96
N GLU A 75 7.08 -17.72 3.87
CA GLU A 75 7.42 -19.14 3.93
C GLU A 75 8.72 -19.38 4.70
N MET A 76 9.77 -18.58 4.48
CA MET A 76 11.01 -18.67 5.26
C MET A 76 10.81 -18.31 6.74
N THR A 77 9.94 -17.35 7.07
CA THR A 77 9.60 -17.06 8.48
C THR A 77 8.89 -18.24 9.12
N TYR A 78 7.90 -18.86 8.46
CA TYR A 78 7.20 -20.05 8.96
C TYR A 78 8.09 -21.30 9.04
N GLN A 79 9.16 -21.38 8.24
CA GLN A 79 10.16 -22.45 8.40
C GLN A 79 10.97 -22.30 9.69
N ASN A 80 11.13 -21.07 10.19
CA ASN A 80 11.89 -20.77 11.41
C ASN A 80 10.98 -20.57 12.64
N THR A 81 9.67 -20.78 12.52
CA THR A 81 8.73 -20.68 13.65
C THR A 81 8.59 -22.00 14.37
N LEU A 82 8.32 -21.94 15.68
CA LEU A 82 8.12 -23.12 16.54
C LEU A 82 6.91 -23.99 16.13
N PHE A 83 6.00 -23.46 15.31
CA PHE A 83 4.77 -24.13 14.90
C PHE A 83 4.67 -24.19 13.37
N PRO A 84 5.43 -25.09 12.71
CA PRO A 84 5.45 -25.21 11.26
C PRO A 84 4.13 -25.77 10.66
N GLU A 85 3.25 -26.31 11.50
CA GLU A 85 2.02 -27.02 11.14
C GLU A 85 0.85 -26.09 10.79
N MET A 86 0.94 -24.83 11.25
CA MET A 86 -0.01 -23.75 10.90
C MET A 86 0.09 -23.30 9.44
N ARG A 87 1.06 -23.83 8.68
CA ARG A 87 1.24 -23.49 7.25
C ARG A 87 0.03 -23.85 6.40
N GLY A 88 -0.67 -24.95 6.68
CA GLY A 88 -1.82 -25.39 5.87
C GLY A 88 -3.07 -24.52 6.06
N LEU A 89 -3.30 -24.06 7.29
CA LEU A 89 -4.53 -23.36 7.68
C LEU A 89 -4.58 -21.89 7.23
N ALA A 90 -3.44 -21.29 6.88
CA ALA A 90 -3.36 -19.89 6.47
C ALA A 90 -3.68 -19.65 4.98
N PHE A 91 -3.69 -20.70 4.15
CA PHE A 91 -3.91 -20.61 2.70
C PHE A 91 -5.26 -21.20 2.25
N GLU A 92 -6.13 -21.60 3.18
CA GLU A 92 -7.39 -22.31 2.89
C GLU A 92 -8.67 -21.43 2.94
N ASN A 93 -8.56 -20.10 2.85
CA ASN A 93 -9.71 -19.19 2.73
C ASN A 93 -9.57 -18.19 1.59
#